data_AF-A0A7S1DIZ4-F1
#
_entry.id   AF-A0A7S1DIZ4-F1
#
_cell.length_a   1.000
_cell.length_b   1.000
_cell.length_c   1.000
_cell.angle_alpha   90.00
_cell.angle_beta   90.00
_cell.angle_gamma   90.00
#
_symmetry.space_group_name_H-M   'P 1'
#
loop_
_entity.id
_entity.type
_entity.pdbx_description
1 polymer ?
#
loop_
_entity_poly.entity_id
_entity_poly.type
_entity_poly.pdbx_seq_one_letter_code
_entity_poly.pdbx_strand_id
1 'polypeptide(L)'
;GTGETTVTDANCNSGTTCSTDGTTNYVSKSLTYSDGIFSGSITSNLCPNKASGTQGSTASCIKQDFPDPSFTNPPNAAPGLGRVGMTLSGGVNIYGALEAGFSLGQACSNGQGDCEGGVDVAACEAELGAECGSALKTEMFMDTCGGHASPYHFHTKLACEYDVSSSAPHSPVIAVMLDGRGLYGKWEGNGATPTNLDACNGHIGPVPADSGNGVSAGDVYHYHITDNPPFTIGCFGPVDSLAACESLYTECATSTNTLTIAALDGFAYPYQQWCTCYQHQGTCNSAHFPGLCGATGTALADTTPHLPPVRSTTGLGRKTQAAARPPCVPRWFWSSRRRRALARPWGW
;
A
#
# COMPACT_ATOMS: atom_id res chain seq x y z
N GLY A 1 -13.17 -0.99 17.71
CA GLY A 1 -11.79 -1.03 18.26
C GLY A 1 -10.97 -1.82 17.27
N THR A 2 -9.75 -1.39 17.00
CA THR A 2 -8.86 -2.14 16.09
C THR A 2 -8.49 -3.49 16.71
N GLY A 3 -8.33 -4.52 15.88
CA GLY A 3 -7.82 -5.83 16.28
C GLY A 3 -6.30 -5.86 16.45
N GLU A 4 -5.60 -4.80 16.07
CA GLU A 4 -4.16 -4.64 16.33
C GLU A 4 -3.88 -4.18 17.76
N THR A 5 -2.96 -4.86 18.43
CA THR A 5 -2.38 -4.46 19.71
C THR A 5 -0.87 -4.63 19.71
N THR A 6 -0.13 -3.68 20.30
CA THR A 6 1.29 -3.87 20.60
C THR A 6 1.44 -4.90 21.72
N VAL A 7 2.35 -5.86 21.55
CA VAL A 7 2.59 -6.90 22.55
C VAL A 7 4.05 -6.96 22.97
N THR A 8 4.27 -7.37 24.22
CA THR A 8 5.60 -7.68 24.73
C THR A 8 5.79 -9.19 24.68
N ASP A 9 6.51 -9.67 23.68
CA ASP A 9 6.89 -11.08 23.54
C ASP A 9 8.41 -11.18 23.41
N ALA A 10 9.03 -11.95 24.30
CA ALA A 10 10.48 -12.14 24.35
C ALA A 10 11.05 -12.78 23.07
N ASN A 11 10.24 -13.49 22.29
CA ASN A 11 10.67 -14.13 21.04
C ASN A 11 10.50 -13.22 19.82
N CYS A 12 9.66 -12.18 19.93
CA CYS A 12 9.29 -11.30 18.83
C CYS A 12 10.25 -10.10 18.67
N ASN A 13 10.99 -9.75 19.72
CA ASN A 13 12.13 -8.81 19.69
C ASN A 13 11.84 -7.42 19.07
N SER A 14 10.93 -6.65 19.67
CA SER A 14 10.70 -5.25 19.28
C SER A 14 11.96 -4.37 19.41
N GLY A 15 12.12 -3.41 18.50
CA GLY A 15 13.18 -2.39 18.55
C GLY A 15 14.50 -2.80 17.89
N THR A 16 14.62 -4.04 17.41
CA THR A 16 15.82 -4.50 16.68
C THR A 16 15.70 -4.19 15.18
N THR A 17 16.84 -4.02 14.49
CA THR A 17 16.85 -3.89 13.04
C THR A 17 16.47 -5.21 12.38
N CYS A 18 15.50 -5.18 11.47
CA CYS A 18 15.15 -6.32 10.63
C CYS A 18 16.24 -6.57 9.59
N SER A 19 16.64 -7.83 9.45
CA SER A 19 17.45 -8.27 8.32
C SER A 19 16.61 -8.26 7.05
N THR A 20 17.24 -7.88 5.94
CA THR A 20 16.60 -7.84 4.63
C THR A 20 16.51 -9.21 3.96
N ASP A 21 17.21 -10.23 4.47
CA ASP A 21 17.17 -11.62 3.97
C ASP A 21 16.06 -12.46 4.61
N GLY A 22 15.32 -11.89 5.56
CA GLY A 22 14.23 -12.54 6.29
C GLY A 22 14.62 -13.36 7.51
N THR A 23 15.91 -13.45 7.84
CA THR A 23 16.40 -14.28 8.96
C THR A 23 15.95 -13.81 10.34
N THR A 24 15.53 -12.54 10.47
CA THR A 24 15.01 -11.97 11.72
C THR A 24 13.49 -11.92 11.77
N ASN A 25 12.78 -12.52 10.81
CA ASN A 25 11.33 -12.61 10.86
C ASN A 25 10.87 -13.42 12.08
N TYR A 26 9.81 -12.95 12.71
CA TYR A 26 9.09 -13.71 13.71
C TYR A 26 7.60 -13.69 13.38
N VAL A 27 6.99 -14.87 13.38
CA VAL A 27 5.55 -15.05 13.30
C VAL A 27 5.10 -16.17 14.23
N SER A 28 3.99 -15.93 14.92
CA SER A 28 3.26 -16.95 15.67
C SER A 28 1.78 -16.86 15.31
N LYS A 29 1.16 -18.00 14.99
CA LYS A 29 -0.22 -18.07 14.55
C LYS A 29 -1.04 -18.88 15.54
N SER A 30 -2.14 -18.31 15.99
CA SER A 30 -3.19 -19.02 16.72
C SER A 30 -4.49 -18.82 15.96
N LEU A 31 -4.62 -19.52 14.82
CA LEU A 31 -5.78 -19.43 13.94
C LEU A 31 -6.55 -20.74 13.92
N THR A 32 -7.87 -20.61 13.81
CA THR A 32 -8.82 -21.68 13.50
C THR A 32 -9.56 -21.31 12.23
N TYR A 33 -10.07 -22.29 11.50
CA TYR A 33 -10.80 -22.04 10.26
C TYR A 33 -12.15 -22.76 10.30
N SER A 34 -13.24 -22.02 10.04
CA SER A 34 -14.59 -22.57 9.92
C SER A 34 -15.37 -21.75 8.90
N ASP A 35 -16.08 -22.42 8.00
CA ASP A 35 -17.04 -21.80 7.09
C ASP A 35 -16.47 -20.61 6.28
N GLY A 36 -15.24 -20.73 5.79
CA GLY A 36 -14.57 -19.68 5.01
C GLY A 36 -13.82 -18.63 5.83
N ILE A 37 -13.92 -18.69 7.16
CA ILE A 37 -13.42 -17.64 8.07
C ILE A 37 -12.31 -18.19 8.96
N PHE A 38 -11.16 -17.50 8.93
CA PHE A 38 -10.13 -17.62 9.95
C PHE A 38 -10.52 -16.81 11.19
N SER A 39 -10.44 -17.45 12.36
CA SER A 39 -10.66 -16.83 13.67
C SER A 39 -9.46 -17.05 14.59
N GLY A 40 -9.03 -16.00 15.28
CA GLY A 40 -7.92 -16.03 16.22
C GLY A 40 -6.96 -14.87 16.02
N SER A 41 -5.66 -15.11 16.02
CA SER A 41 -4.66 -14.04 15.86
C SER A 41 -3.34 -14.45 15.25
N ILE A 42 -2.65 -13.47 14.67
CA ILE A 42 -1.23 -13.56 14.28
C ILE A 42 -0.42 -12.57 15.11
N THR A 43 0.64 -13.04 15.75
CA THR A 43 1.67 -12.19 16.34
C THR A 43 2.86 -12.12 15.37
N SER A 44 3.33 -10.92 15.06
CA SER A 44 4.44 -10.68 14.11
C SER A 44 5.33 -9.56 14.60
N ASN A 45 6.62 -9.63 14.26
CA ASN A 45 7.56 -8.53 14.47
C ASN A 45 7.68 -7.57 13.28
N LEU A 46 6.89 -7.79 12.22
CA LEU A 46 6.82 -6.99 11.00
C LEU A 46 8.12 -6.92 10.19
N CYS A 47 9.08 -7.80 10.47
CA CYS A 47 10.25 -7.96 9.61
C CYS A 47 9.86 -8.72 8.32
N PRO A 48 10.53 -8.46 7.19
CA PRO A 48 10.40 -9.29 5.99
C PRO A 48 10.67 -10.75 6.34
N ASN A 49 9.98 -11.69 5.69
CA ASN A 49 10.17 -13.14 5.84
C ASN A 49 10.97 -13.79 4.69
N LYS A 50 11.42 -12.96 3.74
CA LYS A 50 12.15 -13.31 2.52
C LYS A 50 13.10 -12.16 2.18
N ALA A 51 13.99 -12.39 1.21
CA ALA A 51 14.86 -11.36 0.66
C ALA A 51 14.02 -10.19 0.13
N SER A 52 14.21 -9.01 0.71
CA SER A 52 13.54 -7.77 0.32
C SER A 52 14.55 -6.72 -0.17
N GLY A 53 14.12 -5.89 -1.13
CA GLY A 53 14.86 -4.71 -1.56
C GLY A 53 14.86 -3.56 -0.55
N THR A 54 14.04 -3.65 0.50
CA THR A 54 13.84 -2.57 1.48
C THR A 54 15.03 -2.42 2.43
N GLN A 55 15.42 -1.19 2.74
CA GLN A 55 16.42 -0.91 3.77
C GLN A 55 15.90 -1.23 5.18
N GLY A 56 16.79 -1.75 6.04
CA GLY A 56 16.46 -2.35 7.35
C GLY A 56 15.44 -1.59 8.19
N SER A 57 14.22 -2.11 8.25
CA SER A 57 13.14 -1.63 9.12
C SER A 57 13.43 -1.93 10.59
N THR A 58 12.71 -1.27 11.50
CA THR A 58 12.75 -1.62 12.93
C THR A 58 11.62 -2.57 13.26
N ALA A 59 11.96 -3.71 13.85
CA ALA A 59 11.00 -4.72 14.30
C ALA A 59 10.02 -4.10 15.31
N SER A 60 8.74 -4.38 15.14
CA SER A 60 7.69 -3.94 16.06
C SER A 60 6.75 -5.10 16.31
N CYS A 61 6.73 -5.59 17.54
CA CYS A 61 5.88 -6.72 17.87
C CYS A 61 4.42 -6.31 18.05
N ILE A 62 3.59 -6.83 17.16
CA ILE A 62 2.15 -6.63 17.17
C ILE A 62 1.42 -7.97 17.19
N LYS A 63 0.21 -7.96 17.72
CA LYS A 63 -0.78 -9.02 17.58
C LYS A 63 -1.96 -8.44 16.81
N GLN A 64 -2.33 -9.10 15.71
CA GLN A 64 -3.52 -8.81 14.92
C GLN A 64 -4.57 -9.90 15.16
N ASP A 65 -5.74 -9.50 15.62
CA ASP A 65 -6.91 -10.37 15.71
C ASP A 65 -7.62 -10.49 14.35
N PHE A 66 -8.15 -11.68 14.06
CA PHE A 66 -8.92 -12.01 12.85
C PHE A 66 -10.23 -12.71 13.25
N PRO A 67 -11.39 -12.32 12.69
CA PRO A 67 -11.60 -11.03 12.03
C PRO A 67 -11.24 -9.87 12.97
N ASP A 68 -10.71 -8.79 12.41
CA ASP A 68 -10.56 -7.52 13.14
C ASP A 68 -11.96 -7.05 13.53
N PRO A 69 -12.20 -6.64 14.79
CA PRO A 69 -13.52 -6.19 15.23
C PRO A 69 -14.11 -5.05 14.40
N SER A 70 -13.27 -4.30 13.68
CA SER A 70 -13.67 -3.22 12.77
C SER A 70 -14.31 -3.72 11.47
N PHE A 71 -14.13 -4.99 11.09
CA PHE A 71 -14.54 -5.54 9.78
C PHE A 71 -15.35 -6.85 9.90
N THR A 72 -16.01 -7.07 11.04
CA THR A 72 -16.81 -8.28 11.33
C THR A 72 -18.14 -8.37 10.59
N ASN A 73 -18.60 -7.28 9.95
CA ASN A 73 -19.89 -7.18 9.27
C ASN A 73 -19.74 -6.60 7.86
N PRO A 74 -19.17 -7.35 6.91
CA PRO A 74 -19.02 -6.91 5.53
C PRO A 74 -20.39 -6.73 4.83
N PRO A 75 -20.47 -5.90 3.77
CA PRO A 75 -19.34 -5.26 3.10
C PRO A 75 -18.78 -4.03 3.83
N ASN A 76 -17.46 -3.86 3.84
CA ASN A 76 -16.77 -2.73 4.49
C ASN A 76 -15.66 -2.17 3.59
N ALA A 77 -15.41 -0.86 3.70
CA ALA A 77 -14.23 -0.25 3.09
C ALA A 77 -12.94 -0.86 3.67
N ALA A 78 -12.04 -1.26 2.80
CA ALA A 78 -10.69 -1.66 3.15
C ALA A 78 -9.78 -0.41 3.25
N PRO A 79 -8.82 -0.37 4.19
CA PRO A 79 -7.84 0.72 4.24
C PRO A 79 -7.03 0.84 2.94
N GLY A 80 -7.12 1.98 2.25
CA GLY A 80 -6.39 2.20 0.99
C GLY A 80 -4.86 2.24 1.13
N LEU A 81 -4.35 2.81 2.24
CA LEU A 81 -2.90 2.91 2.56
C LEU A 81 -2.47 2.01 3.73
N GLY A 82 -3.41 1.30 4.33
CA GLY A 82 -3.22 0.59 5.58
C GLY A 82 -3.23 -0.91 5.39
N ARG A 83 -2.98 -1.64 6.49
CA ARG A 83 -3.10 -3.10 6.50
C ARG A 83 -4.50 -3.54 6.08
N VAL A 84 -4.56 -4.46 5.14
CA VAL A 84 -5.77 -5.18 4.72
C VAL A 84 -5.71 -6.67 5.06
N GLY A 85 -4.51 -7.18 5.36
CA GLY A 85 -4.32 -8.56 5.79
C GLY A 85 -2.87 -8.87 6.20
N MET A 86 -2.61 -10.13 6.51
CA MET A 86 -1.26 -10.62 6.84
C MET A 86 -1.01 -11.98 6.21
N THR A 87 0.23 -12.21 5.75
CA THR A 87 0.62 -13.49 5.17
C THR A 87 0.63 -14.61 6.21
N LEU A 88 0.18 -15.79 5.81
CA LEU A 88 0.17 -16.97 6.68
C LEU A 88 1.57 -17.56 6.87
N SER A 89 2.51 -17.33 5.94
CA SER A 89 3.85 -17.91 6.04
C SER A 89 4.79 -17.12 6.97
N GLY A 90 4.68 -15.79 6.97
CA GLY A 90 5.63 -14.90 7.63
C GLY A 90 5.02 -13.79 8.48
N GLY A 91 3.68 -13.70 8.56
CA GLY A 91 3.02 -12.61 9.28
C GLY A 91 3.40 -11.24 8.73
N VAL A 92 3.70 -11.16 7.44
CA VAL A 92 4.07 -9.90 6.78
C VAL A 92 2.80 -9.16 6.41
N ASN A 93 2.83 -7.84 6.57
CA ASN A 93 1.73 -6.97 6.23
C ASN A 93 1.34 -7.09 4.75
N ILE A 94 0.05 -7.02 4.47
CA ILE A 94 -0.48 -6.74 3.14
C ILE A 94 -1.23 -5.42 3.27
N TYR A 95 -0.87 -4.44 2.46
CA TYR A 95 -1.51 -3.12 2.46
C TYR A 95 -2.48 -2.99 1.29
N GLY A 96 -3.42 -2.05 1.40
CA GLY A 96 -4.34 -1.70 0.33
C GLY A 96 -3.60 -1.20 -0.92
N ALA A 97 -4.30 -1.18 -2.04
CA ALA A 97 -3.69 -1.00 -3.36
C ALA A 97 -3.05 0.37 -3.63
N LEU A 98 -3.22 1.37 -2.74
CA LEU A 98 -2.93 2.77 -3.02
C LEU A 98 -1.59 3.22 -2.44
N GLU A 99 -0.94 4.13 -3.17
CA GLU A 99 0.25 4.84 -2.73
C GLU A 99 -0.08 6.05 -1.87
N ALA A 100 0.81 6.34 -0.92
CA ALA A 100 0.76 7.59 -0.16
C ALA A 100 1.28 8.80 -0.97
N GLY A 101 1.90 8.52 -2.14
CA GLY A 101 2.44 9.49 -3.06
C GLY A 101 3.94 9.75 -2.89
N PHE A 102 4.54 10.37 -3.91
CA PHE A 102 5.92 10.79 -3.96
C PHE A 102 5.98 12.30 -4.24
N SER A 103 6.69 13.03 -3.39
CA SER A 103 6.95 14.45 -3.64
C SER A 103 7.91 14.64 -4.81
N LEU A 104 7.88 15.82 -5.45
CA LEU A 104 8.78 16.17 -6.55
C LEU A 104 10.25 15.86 -6.23
N GLY A 105 10.91 15.08 -7.09
CA GLY A 105 12.32 14.72 -6.94
C GLY A 105 12.61 13.65 -5.89
N GLN A 106 11.58 13.15 -5.21
CA GLN A 106 11.73 12.08 -4.23
C GLN A 106 12.14 10.78 -4.93
N ALA A 107 11.43 10.41 -6.01
CA ALA A 107 11.64 9.16 -6.74
C ALA A 107 12.60 9.27 -7.94
N CYS A 108 12.90 10.47 -8.45
CA CYS A 108 13.89 10.64 -9.52
C CYS A 108 15.20 11.26 -9.01
N SER A 109 16.34 10.72 -9.46
CA SER A 109 17.67 11.26 -9.18
C SER A 109 17.98 12.60 -9.87
N ASN A 110 17.20 12.96 -10.89
CA ASN A 110 17.31 14.23 -11.62
C ASN A 110 16.45 15.37 -11.01
N GLY A 111 15.76 15.13 -9.90
CA GLY A 111 14.90 16.11 -9.22
C GLY A 111 13.52 16.33 -9.88
N GLN A 112 13.14 15.51 -10.86
CA GLN A 112 11.80 15.47 -11.45
C GLN A 112 10.93 14.41 -10.76
N GLY A 113 9.74 14.17 -11.30
CA GLY A 113 8.86 13.08 -10.88
C GLY A 113 8.09 13.37 -9.61
N ASP A 114 6.78 13.35 -9.71
CA ASP A 114 5.88 13.24 -8.57
C ASP A 114 4.77 12.24 -8.83
N CYS A 115 4.12 11.80 -7.77
CA CYS A 115 2.93 10.96 -7.85
C CYS A 115 2.04 11.35 -6.68
N GLU A 116 0.79 11.72 -6.98
CA GLU A 116 -0.15 12.07 -5.91
C GLU A 116 -0.61 10.81 -5.16
N GLY A 117 -0.87 10.96 -3.86
CA GLY A 117 -1.44 9.88 -3.06
C GLY A 117 -2.84 9.49 -3.53
N GLY A 118 -3.24 8.24 -3.24
CA GLY A 118 -4.54 7.71 -3.62
C GLY A 118 -4.60 7.13 -5.03
N VAL A 119 -3.46 7.05 -5.70
CA VAL A 119 -3.25 6.32 -6.95
C VAL A 119 -2.77 4.91 -6.62
N ASP A 120 -3.16 3.90 -7.40
CA ASP A 120 -2.64 2.55 -7.18
C ASP A 120 -1.13 2.44 -7.43
N VAL A 121 -0.49 1.49 -6.74
CA VAL A 121 0.97 1.34 -6.78
C VAL A 121 1.55 1.15 -8.19
N ALA A 122 0.83 0.50 -9.11
CA ALA A 122 1.32 0.29 -10.46
C ALA A 122 1.16 1.54 -11.33
N ALA A 123 0.03 2.26 -11.21
CA ALA A 123 -0.17 3.52 -11.91
C ALA A 123 0.83 4.59 -11.44
N CYS A 124 1.09 4.68 -10.14
CA CYS A 124 2.09 5.58 -9.57
C CYS A 124 3.52 5.28 -10.05
N GLU A 125 3.90 3.99 -10.08
CA GLU A 125 5.20 3.58 -10.63
C GLU A 125 5.29 3.85 -12.13
N ALA A 126 4.21 3.63 -12.90
CA ALA A 126 4.19 3.91 -14.33
C ALA A 126 4.34 5.40 -14.65
N GLU A 127 3.70 6.28 -13.87
CA GLU A 127 3.85 7.74 -13.96
C GLU A 127 5.28 8.16 -13.70
N LEU A 128 5.85 7.74 -12.57
CA LEU A 128 7.22 8.06 -12.21
C LEU A 128 8.21 7.45 -13.21
N GLY A 129 7.93 6.27 -13.77
CA GLY A 129 8.73 5.71 -14.85
C GLY A 129 8.70 6.56 -16.12
N ALA A 130 7.53 7.11 -16.47
CA ALA A 130 7.39 8.01 -17.62
C ALA A 130 8.11 9.35 -17.39
N GLU A 131 8.04 9.90 -16.17
CA GLU A 131 8.62 11.20 -15.84
C GLU A 131 10.13 11.16 -15.54
N CYS A 132 10.59 10.12 -14.84
CA CYS A 132 12.00 9.97 -14.48
C CYS A 132 12.84 9.38 -15.64
N GLY A 133 12.26 8.51 -16.46
CA GLY A 133 13.02 7.64 -17.36
C GLY A 133 14.11 6.86 -16.61
N SER A 134 15.35 6.93 -17.10
CA SER A 134 16.49 6.26 -16.45
C SER A 134 16.91 6.86 -15.10
N ALA A 135 16.33 7.99 -14.69
CA ALA A 135 16.61 8.61 -13.39
C ALA A 135 15.82 8.00 -12.22
N LEU A 136 14.90 7.06 -12.50
CA LEU A 136 14.03 6.44 -11.49
C LEU A 136 14.83 5.67 -10.45
N LYS A 137 14.54 5.90 -9.16
CA LYS A 137 15.09 5.16 -8.02
C LYS A 137 14.29 3.88 -7.80
N THR A 138 14.59 2.85 -8.59
CA THR A 138 13.85 1.58 -8.60
C THR A 138 13.76 0.90 -7.23
N GLU A 139 14.70 1.18 -6.31
CA GLU A 139 14.70 0.67 -4.95
C GLU A 139 13.56 1.20 -4.06
N MET A 140 12.83 2.22 -4.51
CA MET A 140 11.68 2.78 -3.79
C MET A 140 10.35 2.07 -4.11
N PHE A 141 10.35 1.19 -5.11
CA PHE A 141 9.15 0.53 -5.63
C PHE A 141 9.12 -0.96 -5.26
N MET A 142 8.13 -1.69 -5.78
CA MET A 142 7.91 -3.10 -5.48
C MET A 142 9.16 -3.93 -5.81
N ASP A 143 9.61 -4.72 -4.83
CA ASP A 143 10.62 -5.73 -5.06
C ASP A 143 10.05 -6.94 -5.85
N THR A 144 10.90 -7.94 -6.10
CA THR A 144 10.51 -9.14 -6.86
C THR A 144 9.39 -9.95 -6.19
N CYS A 145 9.18 -9.77 -4.88
CA CYS A 145 8.10 -10.41 -4.14
C CYS A 145 6.77 -9.64 -4.23
N GLY A 146 6.78 -8.41 -4.74
CA GLY A 146 5.59 -7.56 -4.87
C GLY A 146 5.30 -6.71 -3.63
N GLY A 147 6.32 -6.45 -2.80
CA GLY A 147 6.21 -5.61 -1.61
C GLY A 147 7.34 -4.58 -1.54
N HIS A 148 7.20 -3.60 -0.65
CA HIS A 148 8.21 -2.57 -0.42
C HIS A 148 8.02 -1.86 0.94
N ALA A 149 8.78 -0.78 1.11
CA ALA A 149 8.70 0.22 2.19
C ALA A 149 8.90 -0.33 3.61
N SER A 150 8.88 0.57 4.60
CA SER A 150 9.18 0.26 6.00
C SER A 150 8.01 0.66 6.91
N PRO A 151 7.44 -0.26 7.72
CA PRO A 151 7.74 -1.68 7.76
C PRO A 151 7.41 -2.36 6.43
N TYR A 152 8.10 -3.46 6.11
CA TYR A 152 7.89 -4.17 4.86
C TYR A 152 6.47 -4.69 4.74
N HIS A 153 5.86 -4.45 3.59
CA HIS A 153 4.51 -4.89 3.29
C HIS A 153 4.34 -5.20 1.80
N PHE A 154 3.44 -6.12 1.51
CA PHE A 154 3.03 -6.46 0.16
C PHE A 154 1.89 -5.57 -0.31
N HIS A 155 1.87 -5.31 -1.62
CA HIS A 155 0.76 -4.66 -2.32
C HIS A 155 0.18 -5.54 -3.41
N THR A 156 1.03 -6.30 -4.10
CA THR A 156 0.67 -6.90 -5.40
C THR A 156 0.75 -8.43 -5.41
N LYS A 157 1.81 -8.99 -5.99
CA LYS A 157 1.87 -10.37 -6.50
C LYS A 157 2.04 -11.41 -5.40
N LEU A 158 2.62 -11.01 -4.26
CA LEU A 158 3.06 -11.89 -3.17
C LEU A 158 3.89 -13.09 -3.69
N ALA A 159 4.74 -12.85 -4.69
CA ALA A 159 5.40 -13.89 -5.47
C ALA A 159 6.37 -14.77 -4.67
N CYS A 160 6.72 -14.35 -3.46
CA CYS A 160 7.58 -15.11 -2.54
C CYS A 160 6.80 -15.87 -1.45
N GLU A 161 5.47 -15.76 -1.44
CA GLU A 161 4.58 -16.49 -0.52
C GLU A 161 4.01 -17.77 -1.13
N TYR A 162 4.11 -17.94 -2.46
CA TYR A 162 3.66 -19.13 -3.19
C TYR A 162 4.36 -19.24 -4.55
N ASP A 163 4.25 -20.41 -5.18
CA ASP A 163 4.73 -20.63 -6.55
C ASP A 163 3.75 -20.04 -7.57
N VAL A 164 4.03 -18.83 -8.06
CA VAL A 164 3.23 -18.13 -9.08
C VAL A 164 3.14 -18.89 -10.41
N SER A 165 4.09 -19.79 -10.68
CA SER A 165 4.16 -20.55 -11.94
C SER A 165 3.30 -21.81 -11.91
N SER A 166 2.90 -22.26 -10.72
CA SER A 166 2.06 -23.44 -10.53
C SER A 166 0.59 -23.11 -10.80
N SER A 167 0.21 -23.18 -12.08
CA SER A 167 -1.11 -22.79 -12.56
C SER A 167 -2.09 -23.97 -12.71
N ALA A 168 -1.60 -25.20 -12.61
CA ALA A 168 -2.42 -26.41 -12.76
C ALA A 168 -3.39 -26.65 -11.59
N PRO A 169 -2.97 -26.61 -10.31
CA PRO A 169 -3.91 -26.60 -9.19
C PRO A 169 -4.50 -25.20 -8.97
N HIS A 170 -5.62 -25.14 -8.25
CA HIS A 170 -6.03 -23.90 -7.58
C HIS A 170 -4.87 -23.41 -6.70
N SER A 171 -4.61 -22.10 -6.70
CA SER A 171 -3.55 -21.53 -5.88
C SER A 171 -3.79 -21.79 -4.39
N PRO A 172 -2.73 -21.89 -3.57
CA PRO A 172 -2.91 -22.06 -2.13
C PRO A 172 -3.48 -20.79 -1.48
N VAL A 173 -4.02 -20.94 -0.27
CA VAL A 173 -4.25 -19.80 0.62
C VAL A 173 -2.89 -19.27 1.08
N ILE A 174 -2.65 -17.98 0.92
CA ILE A 174 -1.36 -17.35 1.22
C ILE A 174 -1.45 -16.34 2.37
N ALA A 175 -2.65 -15.81 2.62
CA ALA A 175 -2.87 -14.80 3.62
C ALA A 175 -4.29 -14.84 4.18
N VAL A 176 -4.48 -14.17 5.33
CA VAL A 176 -5.77 -13.89 5.93
C VAL A 176 -6.01 -12.38 5.90
N MET A 177 -7.14 -11.96 5.34
CA MET A 177 -7.57 -10.57 5.30
C MET A 177 -8.21 -10.17 6.63
N LEU A 178 -8.30 -8.87 6.93
CA LEU A 178 -8.79 -8.42 8.24
C LEU A 178 -10.27 -8.77 8.51
N ASP A 179 -11.07 -9.11 7.50
CA ASP A 179 -12.41 -9.68 7.69
C ASP A 179 -12.41 -11.19 8.03
N GLY A 180 -11.21 -11.78 8.18
CA GLY A 180 -10.98 -13.18 8.47
C GLY A 180 -10.98 -14.09 7.24
N ARG A 181 -11.24 -13.59 6.02
CA ARG A 181 -11.30 -14.45 4.84
C ARG A 181 -9.92 -14.69 4.24
N GLY A 182 -9.80 -15.83 3.55
CA GLY A 182 -8.55 -16.20 2.88
C GLY A 182 -8.29 -15.37 1.62
N LEU A 183 -7.04 -14.98 1.41
CA LEU A 183 -6.51 -14.54 0.13
C LEU A 183 -5.71 -15.69 -0.47
N TYR A 184 -6.08 -16.08 -1.69
CA TYR A 184 -5.46 -17.13 -2.46
C TYR A 184 -4.56 -16.53 -3.54
N GLY A 185 -3.58 -17.30 -4.00
CA GLY A 185 -2.77 -16.90 -5.15
C GLY A 185 -3.58 -16.72 -6.44
N LYS A 186 -2.90 -16.39 -7.52
CA LYS A 186 -3.51 -15.94 -8.78
C LYS A 186 -4.50 -16.90 -9.46
N TRP A 187 -4.28 -18.20 -9.33
CA TRP A 187 -4.94 -19.21 -10.14
C TRP A 187 -6.17 -19.81 -9.45
N GLU A 188 -7.29 -19.85 -10.16
CA GLU A 188 -8.50 -20.63 -9.83
C GLU A 188 -8.28 -22.13 -10.10
N GLY A 189 -7.38 -22.43 -11.03
CA GLY A 189 -6.98 -23.79 -11.43
C GLY A 189 -6.96 -23.98 -12.94
N ASN A 190 -6.30 -25.04 -13.40
CA ASN A 190 -6.18 -25.39 -14.83
C ASN A 190 -5.65 -24.26 -15.73
N GLY A 191 -4.76 -23.41 -15.22
CA GLY A 191 -4.22 -22.28 -15.97
C GLY A 191 -5.15 -21.08 -16.08
N ALA A 192 -6.28 -21.07 -15.38
CA ALA A 192 -7.25 -19.98 -15.41
C ALA A 192 -7.17 -19.12 -14.16
N THR A 193 -7.27 -17.80 -14.36
CA THR A 193 -7.57 -16.83 -13.30
C THR A 193 -9.10 -16.75 -13.11
N PRO A 194 -9.58 -16.37 -11.93
CA PRO A 194 -11.01 -16.13 -11.72
C PRO A 194 -11.52 -15.01 -12.64
N THR A 195 -12.72 -15.19 -13.18
CA THR A 195 -13.36 -14.24 -14.13
C THR A 195 -14.64 -13.61 -13.57
N ASN A 196 -15.12 -14.13 -12.44
CA ASN A 196 -16.34 -13.75 -11.74
C ASN A 196 -16.06 -13.01 -10.42
N LEU A 197 -14.90 -12.37 -10.30
CA LEU A 197 -14.55 -11.56 -9.12
C LEU A 197 -15.53 -10.39 -9.00
N ASP A 198 -16.00 -10.13 -7.79
CA ASP A 198 -16.74 -8.93 -7.44
C ASP A 198 -15.82 -7.69 -7.34
N ALA A 199 -16.40 -6.55 -6.96
CA ALA A 199 -15.65 -5.31 -6.88
C ALA A 199 -14.72 -5.19 -5.66
N CYS A 200 -14.79 -6.15 -4.74
CA CYS A 200 -13.81 -6.30 -3.68
C CYS A 200 -12.64 -7.22 -4.06
N ASN A 201 -12.61 -7.75 -5.29
CA ASN A 201 -11.63 -8.72 -5.81
C ASN A 201 -11.77 -10.13 -5.18
N GLY A 202 -12.99 -10.49 -4.78
CA GLY A 202 -13.29 -11.84 -4.29
C GLY A 202 -14.49 -12.46 -4.98
N HIS A 203 -14.78 -13.71 -4.68
CA HIS A 203 -15.97 -14.41 -5.18
C HIS A 203 -16.35 -15.57 -4.25
N ILE A 204 -17.50 -16.19 -4.48
CA ILE A 204 -17.82 -17.49 -3.90
C ILE A 204 -17.38 -18.56 -4.90
N GLY A 205 -16.51 -19.46 -4.46
CA GLY A 205 -15.95 -20.51 -5.29
C GLY A 205 -15.31 -21.63 -4.46
N PRO A 206 -14.94 -22.75 -5.10
CA PRO A 206 -14.34 -23.89 -4.45
C PRO A 206 -12.89 -23.60 -4.05
N VAL A 207 -12.56 -23.78 -2.77
CA VAL A 207 -11.17 -23.70 -2.28
C VAL A 207 -10.59 -25.09 -1.99
N PRO A 208 -9.29 -25.31 -2.24
CA PRO A 208 -8.63 -26.56 -1.87
C PRO A 208 -8.45 -26.68 -0.35
N ALA A 209 -8.35 -27.91 0.14
CA ALA A 209 -7.92 -28.14 1.53
C ALA A 209 -6.43 -27.80 1.68
N ASP A 210 -6.08 -27.16 2.79
CA ASP A 210 -4.70 -26.89 3.19
C ASP A 210 -4.53 -27.28 4.66
N SER A 211 -4.02 -28.49 4.89
CA SER A 211 -3.77 -28.99 6.24
C SER A 211 -2.70 -28.19 6.99
N GLY A 212 -1.78 -27.51 6.29
CA GLY A 212 -0.74 -26.69 6.90
C GLY A 212 -1.30 -25.42 7.55
N ASN A 213 -2.41 -24.91 7.03
CA ASN A 213 -3.12 -23.75 7.58
C ASN A 213 -4.49 -24.10 8.20
N GLY A 214 -4.84 -25.39 8.27
CA GLY A 214 -6.10 -25.86 8.87
C GLY A 214 -7.34 -25.60 8.00
N VAL A 215 -7.18 -25.33 6.71
CA VAL A 215 -8.28 -25.03 5.79
C VAL A 215 -8.92 -26.31 5.29
N SER A 216 -10.24 -26.41 5.44
CA SER A 216 -11.06 -27.44 4.82
C SER A 216 -11.48 -27.02 3.41
N ALA A 217 -11.50 -27.96 2.46
CA ALA A 217 -12.06 -27.70 1.13
C ALA A 217 -13.56 -27.40 1.21
N GLY A 218 -14.05 -26.50 0.35
CA GLY A 218 -15.47 -26.16 0.26
C GLY A 218 -15.72 -24.92 -0.60
N ASP A 219 -17.00 -24.62 -0.82
CA ASP A 219 -17.40 -23.39 -1.53
C ASP A 219 -17.55 -22.26 -0.52
N VAL A 220 -16.67 -21.26 -0.60
CA VAL A 220 -16.62 -20.13 0.35
C VAL A 220 -16.32 -18.83 -0.37
N TYR A 221 -16.70 -17.71 0.25
CA TYR A 221 -16.23 -16.42 -0.24
C TYR A 221 -14.74 -16.25 0.09
N HIS A 222 -13.91 -15.95 -0.91
CA HIS A 222 -12.48 -15.74 -0.75
C HIS A 222 -11.95 -14.75 -1.81
N TYR A 223 -10.74 -14.25 -1.58
CA TYR A 223 -10.08 -13.27 -2.45
C TYR A 223 -8.98 -13.94 -3.28
N HIS A 224 -8.61 -13.31 -4.40
CA HIS A 224 -7.49 -13.73 -5.24
C HIS A 224 -6.47 -12.63 -5.44
N ILE A 225 -5.20 -13.04 -5.58
CA ILE A 225 -4.20 -12.19 -6.22
C ILE A 225 -4.59 -11.96 -7.68
N THR A 226 -4.50 -10.72 -8.14
CA THR A 226 -4.70 -10.34 -9.55
C THR A 226 -3.50 -9.58 -10.08
N ASP A 227 -3.22 -9.70 -11.38
CA ASP A 227 -2.13 -8.93 -12.02
C ASP A 227 -2.44 -7.42 -12.07
N ASN A 228 -3.72 -7.09 -11.95
CA ASN A 228 -4.27 -5.76 -12.06
C ASN A 228 -4.84 -5.29 -10.71
N PRO A 229 -4.93 -3.96 -10.48
CA PRO A 229 -5.60 -3.40 -9.32
C PRO A 229 -6.99 -4.02 -9.10
N PRO A 230 -7.37 -4.27 -7.84
CA PRO A 230 -6.69 -3.84 -6.62
C PRO A 230 -5.55 -4.77 -6.17
N PHE A 231 -5.15 -5.73 -7.02
CA PHE A 231 -4.11 -6.76 -6.83
C PHE A 231 -4.37 -7.77 -5.71
N THR A 232 -4.84 -7.31 -4.55
CA THR A 232 -5.22 -8.13 -3.40
C THR A 232 -6.72 -7.97 -3.14
N ILE A 233 -7.13 -6.91 -2.45
CA ILE A 233 -8.55 -6.61 -2.21
C ILE A 233 -8.88 -5.13 -2.44
N GLY A 234 -10.07 -4.90 -2.97
CA GLY A 234 -10.63 -3.55 -3.18
C GLY A 234 -11.51 -3.09 -2.02
N CYS A 235 -12.09 -4.03 -1.27
CA CYS A 235 -12.91 -3.84 -0.06
C CYS A 235 -13.01 -5.18 0.68
N PHE A 236 -13.62 -5.19 1.86
CA PHE A 236 -14.04 -6.44 2.49
C PHE A 236 -15.45 -6.79 1.99
N GLY A 237 -15.57 -7.81 1.13
CA GLY A 237 -16.80 -8.19 0.44
C GLY A 237 -17.63 -9.26 1.17
N PRO A 238 -18.71 -9.76 0.54
CA PRO A 238 -19.08 -9.60 -0.87
C PRO A 238 -19.78 -8.28 -1.21
N VAL A 239 -19.71 -7.87 -2.47
CA VAL A 239 -20.55 -6.82 -3.09
C VAL A 239 -21.17 -7.30 -4.40
N ASP A 240 -22.35 -6.79 -4.74
CA ASP A 240 -23.15 -7.24 -5.90
C ASP A 240 -23.00 -6.34 -7.14
N SER A 241 -22.24 -5.26 -7.04
CA SER A 241 -22.04 -4.29 -8.12
C SER A 241 -20.85 -3.38 -7.87
N LEU A 242 -20.38 -2.70 -8.92
CA LEU A 242 -19.42 -1.59 -8.79
C LEU A 242 -19.97 -0.49 -7.89
N ALA A 243 -21.23 -0.10 -8.09
CA ALA A 243 -21.87 0.95 -7.29
C ALA A 243 -21.95 0.60 -5.79
N ALA A 244 -22.17 -0.68 -5.45
CA ALA A 244 -22.14 -1.13 -4.07
C ALA A 244 -20.73 -0.98 -3.45
N CYS A 245 -19.67 -1.32 -4.20
CA CYS A 245 -18.29 -1.08 -3.76
C CYS A 245 -18.00 0.42 -3.61
N GLU A 246 -18.32 1.22 -4.63
CA GLU A 246 -18.07 2.66 -4.64
C GLU A 246 -18.78 3.36 -3.48
N SER A 247 -19.96 2.88 -3.07
CA SER A 247 -20.70 3.42 -1.92
C SER A 247 -19.98 3.24 -0.58
N LEU A 248 -18.99 2.35 -0.49
CA LEU A 248 -18.14 2.17 0.68
C LEU A 248 -17.11 3.30 0.81
N TYR A 249 -16.80 4.01 -0.27
CA TYR A 249 -15.74 5.02 -0.36
C TYR A 249 -16.31 6.36 -0.79
N THR A 250 -16.38 7.32 0.13
CA THR A 250 -16.90 8.66 -0.16
C THR A 250 -16.19 9.35 -1.33
N GLU A 251 -14.93 9.01 -1.55
CA GLU A 251 -14.03 9.56 -2.53
C GLU A 251 -14.29 9.06 -3.95
N CYS A 252 -14.88 7.86 -4.11
CA CYS A 252 -15.28 7.33 -5.42
C CYS A 252 -16.38 8.19 -6.08
N ALA A 253 -17.22 8.85 -5.29
CA ALA A 253 -18.39 9.57 -5.79
C ALA A 253 -18.10 11.01 -6.29
N THR A 254 -16.86 11.51 -6.20
CA THR A 254 -16.55 12.92 -6.43
C THR A 254 -15.56 13.15 -7.58
N SER A 255 -15.93 13.98 -8.55
CA SER A 255 -15.03 14.37 -9.65
C SER A 255 -13.87 15.27 -9.19
N THR A 256 -13.83 15.66 -7.90
CA THR A 256 -12.76 16.46 -7.32
C THR A 256 -11.52 15.64 -6.98
N ASN A 257 -11.64 14.31 -6.98
CA ASN A 257 -10.54 13.37 -6.77
C ASN A 257 -10.08 12.73 -8.08
N THR A 258 -10.34 13.37 -9.22
CA THR A 258 -9.86 12.90 -10.51
C THR A 258 -8.62 13.70 -10.92
N LEU A 259 -7.55 13.00 -11.30
CA LEU A 259 -6.35 13.60 -11.89
C LEU A 259 -5.99 12.93 -13.22
N THR A 260 -4.96 13.42 -13.88
CA THR A 260 -4.42 12.83 -15.11
C THR A 260 -3.05 12.23 -14.80
N ILE A 261 -2.89 10.92 -15.04
CA ILE A 261 -1.66 10.16 -14.82
C ILE A 261 -0.97 9.90 -16.15
N ALA A 262 0.33 10.18 -16.23
CA ALA A 262 1.15 9.80 -17.38
C ALA A 262 1.46 8.30 -17.37
N ALA A 263 1.48 7.68 -18.54
CA ALA A 263 1.76 6.26 -18.70
C ALA A 263 3.03 6.03 -19.55
N LEU A 264 3.63 4.86 -19.39
CA LEU A 264 4.82 4.44 -20.14
C LEU A 264 4.58 4.27 -21.65
N ASP A 265 3.33 4.27 -22.09
CA ASP A 265 2.95 4.17 -23.51
C ASP A 265 2.95 5.52 -24.24
N GLY A 266 3.31 6.61 -23.55
CA GLY A 266 3.33 7.96 -24.11
C GLY A 266 1.97 8.67 -24.09
N PHE A 267 0.98 8.13 -23.36
CA PHE A 267 -0.32 8.74 -23.15
C PHE A 267 -0.52 9.17 -21.70
N ALA A 268 -1.54 10.00 -21.50
CA ALA A 268 -2.02 10.40 -20.18
C ALA A 268 -3.51 10.06 -20.05
N TYR A 269 -3.92 9.70 -18.83
CA TYR A 269 -5.20 9.08 -18.59
C TYR A 269 -5.89 9.62 -17.34
N PRO A 270 -7.23 9.78 -17.35
CA PRO A 270 -7.95 10.14 -16.14
C PRO A 270 -7.86 9.00 -15.11
N TYR A 271 -7.70 9.38 -13.85
CA TYR A 271 -7.65 8.44 -12.74
C TYR A 271 -8.45 8.98 -11.55
N GLN A 272 -9.37 8.16 -11.04
CA GLN A 272 -10.08 8.45 -9.81
C GLN A 272 -9.25 8.04 -8.59
N GLN A 273 -8.71 9.01 -7.86
CA GLN A 273 -7.98 8.79 -6.63
C GLN A 273 -8.89 8.24 -5.52
N TRP A 274 -8.29 7.51 -4.58
CA TRP A 274 -8.91 7.02 -3.36
C TRP A 274 -10.14 6.13 -3.61
N CYS A 275 -10.19 5.50 -4.79
CA CYS A 275 -11.26 4.59 -5.18
C CYS A 275 -10.65 3.26 -5.59
N THR A 276 -10.90 2.21 -4.78
CA THR A 276 -10.31 0.87 -4.98
C THR A 276 -11.29 -0.11 -5.66
N CYS A 277 -12.30 0.41 -6.36
CA CYS A 277 -13.38 -0.33 -7.01
C CYS A 277 -13.17 -0.40 -8.53
N TYR A 278 -12.27 -1.28 -8.97
CA TYR A 278 -11.76 -1.28 -10.35
C TYR A 278 -12.60 -2.08 -11.35
N GLN A 279 -13.25 -3.17 -10.94
CA GLN A 279 -14.04 -4.02 -11.84
C GLN A 279 -15.10 -4.79 -11.06
N HIS A 280 -16.13 -5.30 -11.72
CA HIS A 280 -17.10 -6.25 -11.17
C HIS A 280 -17.50 -7.26 -12.24
N GLN A 281 -17.26 -8.55 -12.00
CA GLN A 281 -17.58 -9.65 -12.92
C GLN A 281 -17.06 -9.40 -14.35
N GLY A 282 -15.81 -8.96 -14.45
CA GLY A 282 -15.16 -8.61 -15.72
C GLY A 282 -15.63 -7.29 -16.34
N THR A 283 -16.60 -6.60 -15.73
CA THR A 283 -17.00 -5.24 -16.13
C THR A 283 -16.08 -4.23 -15.44
N CYS A 284 -15.21 -3.62 -16.23
CA CYS A 284 -14.25 -2.64 -15.75
C CYS A 284 -14.87 -1.27 -15.44
N ASN A 285 -14.31 -0.58 -14.44
CA ASN A 285 -14.62 0.81 -14.12
C ASN A 285 -13.77 1.74 -15.01
N SER A 286 -14.42 2.46 -15.92
CA SER A 286 -13.75 3.36 -16.88
C SER A 286 -13.10 4.60 -16.23
N ALA A 287 -13.37 4.87 -14.95
CA ALA A 287 -12.73 5.95 -14.20
C ALA A 287 -11.30 5.61 -13.74
N HIS A 288 -10.86 4.38 -13.96
CA HIS A 288 -9.53 3.89 -13.64
C HIS A 288 -8.74 3.53 -14.91
N PHE A 289 -7.42 3.51 -14.77
CA PHE A 289 -6.43 3.48 -15.84
C PHE A 289 -6.83 2.62 -17.08
N PRO A 290 -6.80 3.18 -18.29
CA PRO A 290 -7.26 2.52 -19.51
C PRO A 290 -6.53 1.27 -19.96
N GLY A 291 -5.29 1.05 -19.52
CA GLY A 291 -4.59 -0.21 -19.78
C GLY A 291 -5.38 -1.43 -19.29
N LEU A 292 -6.27 -1.23 -18.31
CA LEU A 292 -7.19 -2.24 -17.77
C LEU A 292 -8.61 -2.19 -18.36
N CYS A 293 -9.07 -0.99 -18.73
CA CYS A 293 -10.50 -0.71 -18.95
C CYS A 293 -10.83 -0.17 -20.35
N GLY A 294 -9.85 -0.01 -21.24
CA GLY A 294 -10.05 0.48 -22.60
C GLY A 294 -10.45 1.96 -22.70
N ALA A 295 -10.20 2.78 -21.67
CA ALA A 295 -10.43 4.22 -21.75
C ALA A 295 -9.49 4.90 -22.79
N THR A 296 -9.87 6.08 -23.26
CA THR A 296 -9.12 6.80 -24.30
C THR A 296 -8.08 7.74 -23.69
N GLY A 297 -6.82 7.57 -24.07
CA GLY A 297 -5.73 8.45 -23.65
C GLY A 297 -5.57 9.69 -24.51
N THR A 298 -4.95 10.69 -23.90
CA THR A 298 -4.43 11.85 -24.62
C THR A 298 -2.93 11.70 -24.81
N ALA A 299 -2.45 11.81 -26.05
CA ALA A 299 -1.01 11.73 -26.32
C ALA A 299 -0.27 12.81 -25.53
N LEU A 300 0.83 12.42 -24.88
CA LEU A 300 1.76 13.36 -24.26
C LEU A 300 2.38 14.22 -25.37
N ALA A 301 2.38 15.54 -25.21
CA ALA A 301 2.92 16.44 -26.24
C ALA A 301 4.45 16.28 -26.39
N ASP A 302 4.93 16.10 -27.63
CA ASP A 302 6.32 15.77 -28.02
C ASP A 302 7.36 16.91 -27.84
N THR A 303 7.12 17.89 -26.97
CA THR A 303 8.05 19.02 -26.81
C THR A 303 8.19 19.47 -25.36
N THR A 304 9.15 18.87 -24.64
CA THR A 304 10.03 19.41 -23.57
C THR A 304 10.23 18.39 -22.44
N PRO A 305 11.45 18.28 -21.87
CA PRO A 305 11.68 17.45 -20.70
C PRO A 305 10.79 17.92 -19.55
N HIS A 306 10.09 16.94 -18.97
CA HIS A 306 9.07 17.00 -17.92
C HIS A 306 9.14 18.26 -17.02
N LEU A 307 8.27 19.21 -17.30
CA LEU A 307 7.72 20.11 -16.29
C LEU A 307 6.38 19.49 -15.84
N PRO A 308 6.03 19.57 -14.55
CA PRO A 308 4.81 18.97 -14.02
C PRO A 308 3.57 19.54 -14.73
N PRO A 309 2.46 18.79 -14.78
CA PRO A 309 1.18 19.33 -15.23
C PRO A 309 0.91 20.64 -14.48
N VAL A 310 0.58 21.70 -15.23
CA VAL A 310 0.23 23.00 -14.66
C VAL A 310 -1.02 22.80 -13.81
N ARG A 311 -0.83 22.87 -12.49
CA ARG A 311 -1.89 22.93 -11.49
C ARG A 311 -2.93 23.98 -11.89
N SER A 312 -4.17 23.55 -12.18
CA SER A 312 -5.29 24.49 -12.34
C SER A 312 -5.51 25.20 -11.00
N THR A 313 -5.14 26.48 -10.94
CA THR A 313 -5.29 27.33 -9.75
C THR A 313 -6.69 27.95 -9.66
N THR A 314 -7.73 27.27 -10.12
CA THR A 314 -9.11 27.70 -9.88
C THR A 314 -9.60 27.11 -8.56
N GLY A 315 -9.35 27.79 -7.44
CA GLY A 315 -10.01 27.42 -6.18
C GLY A 315 -9.36 27.80 -4.85
N LEU A 316 -8.39 28.72 -4.78
CA LEU A 316 -7.94 29.26 -3.50
C LEU A 316 -8.07 30.79 -3.52
N GLY A 317 -9.17 31.27 -2.96
CA GLY A 317 -9.38 32.69 -2.69
C GLY A 317 -8.20 33.24 -1.89
N ARG A 318 -7.53 34.26 -2.44
CA ARG A 318 -6.49 35.05 -1.78
C ARG A 318 -6.97 35.48 -0.39
N LYS A 319 -6.39 34.92 0.67
CA LYS A 319 -6.15 35.67 1.90
C LYS A 319 -4.71 36.18 1.87
N THR A 320 -4.58 37.47 1.61
CA THR A 320 -3.33 38.22 1.74
C THR A 320 -2.84 38.15 3.19
N GLN A 321 -1.71 37.48 3.44
CA GLN A 321 -0.92 37.74 4.64
C GLN A 321 0.29 38.58 4.24
N ALA A 322 0.30 39.81 4.78
CA ALA A 322 1.42 40.73 4.68
C ALA A 322 2.58 40.21 5.54
N ALA A 323 3.76 40.09 4.95
CA ALA A 323 4.99 39.81 5.67
C ALA A 323 5.37 41.00 6.56
N ALA A 324 5.35 40.82 7.87
CA ALA A 324 5.89 41.78 8.83
C ALA A 324 7.43 41.73 8.80
N ARG A 325 8.06 42.83 8.38
CA ARG A 325 9.50 43.06 8.55
C ARG A 325 9.77 43.46 10.00
N PRO A 326 10.85 42.99 10.65
CA PRO A 326 11.22 43.49 11.98
C PRO A 326 11.78 44.92 11.88
N PRO A 327 11.50 45.81 12.86
CA PRO A 327 11.92 47.20 12.80
C PRO A 327 13.39 47.38 13.19
N CYS A 328 14.07 48.21 12.39
CA CYS A 328 15.34 48.85 12.75
C CYS A 328 15.17 49.77 13.97
N VAL A 329 16.15 49.76 14.88
CA VAL A 329 16.26 50.75 15.97
C VAL A 329 17.67 51.38 15.93
N PRO A 330 17.84 52.69 16.18
CA PRO A 330 19.07 53.43 15.83
C PRO A 330 20.15 53.40 16.93
N ARG A 331 21.40 53.66 16.50
CA ARG A 331 22.63 53.84 17.31
C ARG A 331 22.52 55.00 18.31
N TRP A 332 23.27 54.94 19.43
CA TRP A 332 24.35 55.88 19.83
C TRP A 332 24.93 55.66 21.26
N PHE A 333 26.25 55.93 21.39
CA PHE A 333 27.12 56.29 22.55
C PHE A 333 27.62 55.28 23.65
N TRP A 334 28.92 54.96 23.53
CA TRP A 334 30.08 55.08 24.46
C TRP A 334 30.20 54.45 25.88
N SER A 335 31.39 53.82 26.03
CA SER A 335 32.37 53.92 27.13
C SER A 335 32.47 52.80 28.19
N SER A 336 33.62 52.14 28.13
CA SER A 336 34.52 51.68 29.21
C SER A 336 33.97 51.05 30.51
N ARG A 337 34.47 49.84 30.82
CA ARG A 337 35.36 49.61 32.00
C ARG A 337 35.90 48.19 32.04
N ARG A 338 37.21 48.11 32.29
CA ARG A 338 37.96 46.92 32.70
C ARG A 338 37.49 46.45 34.08
N ARG A 339 37.58 45.15 34.35
CA ARG A 339 38.29 44.60 35.53
C ARG A 339 38.51 43.10 35.41
N ARG A 340 39.75 42.70 35.68
CA ARG A 340 40.22 41.34 35.99
C ARG A 340 39.77 40.97 37.41
N ALA A 341 39.57 39.68 37.67
CA ALA A 341 39.91 39.05 38.94
C ALA A 341 40.27 37.57 38.71
N LEU A 342 41.36 37.16 39.37
CA LEU A 342 41.97 35.83 39.42
C LEU A 342 41.42 35.03 40.62
N ALA A 343 41.35 33.70 40.49
CA ALA A 343 41.75 32.67 41.48
C ALA A 343 41.55 31.28 40.81
N ARG A 344 42.55 30.48 40.40
CA ARG A 344 43.65 29.71 41.07
C ARG A 344 43.19 28.44 41.84
N PRO A 345 44.06 27.39 41.95
CA PRO A 345 43.78 25.99 41.53
C PRO A 345 44.14 24.92 42.59
N TRP A 346 43.81 23.63 42.39
CA TRP A 346 44.51 22.38 42.84
C TRP A 346 43.89 21.21 42.02
N GLY A 347 44.52 20.13 41.56
CA GLY A 347 45.84 19.52 41.75
C GLY A 347 45.66 17.99 41.79
N TRP A 348 46.40 17.27 40.94
CA TRP A 348 46.47 15.80 40.70
C TRP A 348 45.41 15.17 39.78
#